data_AF-A0ABD0PAM2-F1
#
_entry.id   AF-A0ABD0PAM2-F1
#
_cell.length_a   1.000
_cell.length_b   1.000
_cell.length_c   1.000
_cell.angle_alpha   90.00
_cell.angle_beta   90.00
_cell.angle_gamma   90.00
#
_symmetry.space_group_name_H-M   'P 1'
#
loop_
_entity.id
_entity.type
_entity.pdbx_description
1 polymer ?
#
loop_
_entity_poly.entity_id
_entity_poly.type
_entity_poly.pdbx_seq_one_letter_code
_entity_poly.pdbx_strand_id
1 'polypeptide(L)' 'LDDSLQQYVHNFEREKINGEQLLKISHQDLEELGIARIGHQELVLEAVDLLCAL' A
#
# COMPACT_ATOMS: atom_id res chain seq x y z
N LEU A 1 -4.47 6.53 -8.78
CA LEU A 1 -4.85 5.95 -7.48
C LEU A 1 -6.27 6.36 -7.20
N ASP A 2 -7.12 5.43 -6.78
CA ASP A 2 -8.47 5.75 -6.33
C ASP A 2 -8.43 6.81 -5.20
N ASP A 3 -9.40 7.72 -5.21
CA ASP A 3 -9.53 8.76 -4.18
C ASP A 3 -9.66 8.16 -2.77
N SER A 4 -10.12 6.91 -2.67
CA SER A 4 -10.24 6.15 -1.42
C SER A 4 -8.90 5.85 -0.74
N LEU A 5 -7.79 5.83 -1.49
CA LEU A 5 -6.45 5.50 -0.97
C LEU A 5 -5.62 6.74 -0.61
N GLN A 6 -6.03 7.95 -1.03
CA GLN A 6 -5.27 9.18 -0.76
C GLN A 6 -5.05 9.43 0.74
N GLN A 7 -6.01 9.02 1.58
CA GLN A 7 -5.91 9.15 3.04
C GLN A 7 -4.72 8.41 3.67
N TYR A 8 -4.15 7.41 2.97
CA TYR A 8 -3.04 6.61 3.48
C TYR A 8 -1.66 7.11 3.06
N VAL A 9 -1.57 8.02 2.08
CA VAL A 9 -0.29 8.50 1.53
C VAL A 9 0.63 9.03 2.64
N HIS A 10 0.07 9.80 3.57
CA HIS A 10 0.78 10.29 4.76
C HIS A 10 1.44 9.16 5.57
N ASN A 11 0.78 8.01 5.70
CA ASN A 11 1.31 6.90 6.51
C ASN A 11 2.54 6.29 5.85
N PHE A 12 2.51 6.09 4.53
CA PHE A 12 3.68 5.63 3.77
C PHE A 12 4.84 6.62 3.84
N GLU A 13 4.57 7.92 3.70
CA GLU A 13 5.58 8.97 3.80
C GLU A 13 6.20 9.04 5.19
N ARG A 14 5.37 8.95 6.24
CA ARG A 14 5.82 8.98 7.65
C ARG A 14 6.72 7.79 7.97
N GLU A 15 6.36 6.60 7.53
CA GLU A 15 7.16 5.38 7.71
C GLU A 15 8.31 5.28 6.69
N LYS A 16 8.47 6.28 5.82
CA LYS A 16 9.52 6.37 4.80
C LYS A 16 9.60 5.12 3.90
N ILE A 17 8.44 4.57 3.56
CA ILE A 17 8.33 3.42 2.66
C ILE A 17 8.83 3.84 1.27
N ASN A 18 9.91 3.21 0.82
CA ASN A 18 10.44 3.41 -0.52
C ASN A 18 9.83 2.42 -1.53
N GLY A 19 10.17 2.57 -2.81
CA GLY A 19 9.65 1.70 -3.88
C GLY A 19 9.95 0.21 -3.66
N GLU A 20 11.16 -0.15 -3.23
CA GLU A 20 11.51 -1.56 -3.01
C GLU A 20 10.71 -2.19 -1.86
N GLN A 21 10.50 -1.42 -0.77
CA GLN A 21 9.66 -1.85 0.35
C GLN A 21 8.20 -1.97 -0.08
N LEU A 22 7.70 -1.02 -0.85
CA LEU A 22 6.34 -1.03 -1.37
C LEU A 22 6.10 -2.26 -2.27
N LEU A 23 7.07 -2.65 -3.09
CA LEU A 23 6.97 -3.84 -3.95
C LEU A 23 6.93 -5.17 -3.18
N LYS A 24 7.33 -5.17 -1.91
CA LYS A 24 7.40 -6.37 -1.04
C LYS A 24 6.35 -6.32 0.07
N ILE A 25 5.45 -5.35 0.04
CA ILE A 25 4.52 -5.08 1.13
C ILE A 25 3.50 -6.20 1.29
N SER A 26 3.23 -6.58 2.54
CA SER A 26 2.25 -7.62 2.88
C SER A 26 0.95 -7.04 3.44
N HIS A 27 -0.07 -7.87 3.59
CA HIS A 27 -1.32 -7.49 4.27
C HIS A 27 -1.07 -7.00 5.69
N GLN A 28 -0.15 -7.66 6.41
CA GLN A 28 0.20 -7.31 7.78
C GLN A 28 0.88 -5.92 7.83
N ASP A 29 1.79 -5.64 6.91
CA ASP A 29 2.44 -4.32 6.83
C ASP A 29 1.41 -3.21 6.55
N LEU A 30 0.40 -3.49 5.72
CA LEU A 30 -0.69 -2.56 5.43
C LEU A 30 -1.58 -2.32 6.67
N GLU A 31 -1.84 -3.34 7.49
CA GLU A 31 -2.50 -3.17 8.79
C GLU A 31 -1.69 -2.28 9.74
N GLU A 32 -0.37 -2.50 9.82
CA GLU A 32 0.54 -1.68 10.64
C GLU A 32 0.62 -0.23 10.14
N LEU A 33 0.46 0.00 8.84
CA LEU A 33 0.32 1.31 8.23
C LEU A 33 -1.09 1.93 8.40
N GLY A 34 -2.00 1.27 9.12
CA GLY A 34 -3.34 1.76 9.41
C GLY A 34 -4.39 1.49 8.31
N ILE A 35 -4.06 0.64 7.34
CA ILE A 35 -4.95 0.20 6.27
C ILE A 35 -5.61 -1.11 6.68
N ALA A 36 -6.56 -1.07 7.62
CA ALA A 36 -7.21 -2.28 8.15
C ALA A 36 -8.38 -2.79 7.29
N ARG A 37 -8.82 -2.04 6.28
CA ARG A 37 -9.93 -2.46 5.40
C ARG A 37 -9.40 -3.42 4.35
N ILE A 38 -9.85 -4.67 4.36
CA ILE A 38 -9.44 -5.72 3.41
C ILE A 38 -9.53 -5.23 1.95
N GLY A 39 -10.66 -4.64 1.53
CA GLY A 39 -10.78 -4.14 0.16
C GLY A 39 -9.78 -3.03 -0.19
N HIS A 40 -9.33 -2.22 0.77
CA HIS A 40 -8.27 -1.23 0.51
C HIS A 40 -6.88 -1.88 0.46
N GLN A 41 -6.64 -2.92 1.25
CA GLN A 41 -5.40 -3.69 1.18
C GLN A 41 -5.28 -4.36 -0.19
N GLU A 42 -6.34 -5.00 -0.68
CA GLU A 42 -6.36 -5.65 -2.00
C GLU A 42 -6.08 -4.66 -3.13
N LEU A 43 -6.68 -3.46 -3.10
CA LEU A 43 -6.42 -2.42 -4.11
C LEU A 43 -4.94 -1.99 -4.14
N VAL A 44 -4.29 -1.87 -2.97
CA VAL A 44 -2.87 -1.52 -2.89
C VAL A 44 -2.01 -2.66 -3.43
N LEU A 45 -2.29 -3.90 -3.01
CA LEU A 45 -1.51 -5.07 -3.43
C LEU A 45 -1.66 -5.35 -4.94
N GLU A 46 -2.86 -5.22 -5.50
CA GLU A 46 -3.09 -5.35 -6.94
C GLU A 46 -2.31 -4.29 -7.73
N ALA A 47 -2.30 -3.04 -7.25
CA ALA A 47 -1.51 -1.98 -7.87
C ALA A 47 0.01 -2.26 -7.80
N VAL A 48 0.49 -2.84 -6.70
CA VAL A 48 1.89 -3.26 -6.53
C VAL A 48 2.24 -4.42 -7.46
N ASP A 49 1.37 -5.43 -7.57
CA ASP A 49 1.56 -6.58 -8.47
C ASP A 49 1.63 -6.12 -9.93
N LEU A 50 0.79 -5.17 -10.33
CA LEU A 50 0.84 -4.57 -11.67
C LEU A 50 2.16 -3.84 -11.94
N LEU A 51 2.75 -3.19 -10.94
CA LEU A 51 4.07 -2.56 -11.06
C LEU A 51 5.21 -3.58 -11.19
N CYS A 52 5.10 -4.74 -10.54
CA CYS A 52 6.06 -5.85 -10.66
C CYS A 52 6.01 -6.59 -12.00
N ALA A 53 4.85 -6.58 -12.67
CA ALA A 53 4.64 -7.29 -13.93
C ALA A 53 5.13 -6.51 -15.18
N LEU A 54 5.63 -5.28 -15.00
CA LEU A 54 6.16 -4.39 -16.05
C LEU A 54 7.69 -4.42 -16.11
#